data_AF-A0A2I1M1M4-F1
#
_entry.id   AF-A0A2I1M1M4-F1
#
_cell.length_a   1.000
_cell.length_b   1.000
_cell.length_c   1.000
_cell.angle_alpha   90.00
_cell.angle_beta   90.00
_cell.angle_gamma   90.00
#
_symmetry.space_group_name_H-M   'P 1'
#
loop_
_entity.id
_entity.type
_entity.pdbx_description
1 polymer ?
#
loop_
_entity_poly.entity_id
_entity_poly.type
_entity_poly.pdbx_seq_one_letter_code
_entity_poly.pdbx_strand_id
1 'polypeptide(L)'
;MRGVPDNPIRVSSACFDDDSGEVMVDRLLESVPRADVPSEFFTMGDVVEQQSGKCFKCGRSIVDADGDVDVFNVTPLWITPLEQGGGKVLSNRCLVHVTCV
;
A
#
# COMPACT_ATOMS: atom_id res chain seq x y z
N MET A 1 -0.71 9.36 49.44
CA MET A 1 -0.22 8.02 49.03
C MET A 1 -0.37 7.92 47.51
N ARG A 2 0.73 8.06 46.77
CA ARG A 2 0.77 7.90 45.31
C ARG A 2 1.71 6.72 45.02
N GLY A 3 1.19 5.66 44.41
CA GLY A 3 1.95 4.50 44.01
C GLY A 3 1.86 4.31 42.49
N VAL A 4 2.99 4.51 41.81
CA VAL A 4 3.23 4.03 40.45
C VAL A 4 4.31 2.96 40.62
N PRO A 5 4.09 1.68 40.26
CA PRO A 5 5.16 0.70 40.24
C PRO A 5 5.98 0.81 38.95
N ASP A 6 7.23 1.23 39.14
CA ASP A 6 8.36 1.07 38.23
C ASP A 6 8.72 -0.42 38.20
N ASN A 7 8.67 -1.06 37.03
CA ASN A 7 9.04 -2.46 36.89
C ASN A 7 10.09 -2.60 35.78
N PRO A 8 11.38 -2.82 36.11
CA PRO A 8 12.43 -3.00 35.12
C PRO A 8 12.44 -4.46 34.63
N ILE A 9 12.12 -4.67 33.35
CA ILE A 9 12.29 -5.98 32.70
C ILE A 9 13.78 -6.25 32.56
N ARG A 10 14.27 -7.21 33.35
CA ARG A 10 15.66 -7.69 33.35
C ARG A 10 16.02 -8.35 32.03
N VAL A 11 17.13 -7.91 31.45
CA VAL A 11 17.81 -8.59 30.35
C VAL A 11 18.59 -9.77 30.94
N SER A 12 18.47 -10.96 30.35
CA SER A 12 19.33 -12.10 30.67
C SER A 12 19.96 -12.62 29.39
N SER A 13 21.29 -12.60 29.38
CA SER A 13 22.17 -12.98 28.29
C SER A 13 22.55 -14.46 28.34
N ALA A 14 22.70 -15.00 27.12
CA ALA A 14 23.53 -16.14 26.70
C ALA A 14 23.05 -17.54 27.06
N CYS A 15 22.99 -18.42 26.05
CA CYS A 15 24.00 -19.48 25.81
C CYS A 15 23.71 -20.21 24.48
N PHE A 16 24.80 -20.68 23.85
CA PHE A 16 24.92 -21.65 22.75
C PHE A 16 25.11 -21.11 21.32
N ASP A 17 26.38 -20.83 20.99
CA ASP A 17 26.99 -21.08 19.68
C ASP A 17 27.03 -22.61 19.40
N ASP A 18 26.66 -23.06 18.19
CA ASP A 18 27.51 -23.88 17.29
C ASP A 18 26.81 -24.11 15.92
N ASP A 19 27.54 -23.70 14.88
CA ASP A 19 27.65 -24.17 13.49
C ASP A 19 26.58 -25.12 12.89
N SER A 20 25.87 -24.64 11.86
CA SER A 20 25.58 -25.40 10.61
C SER A 20 24.57 -24.69 9.70
N GLY A 21 24.95 -24.50 8.44
CA GLY A 21 24.00 -24.59 7.32
C GLY A 21 23.47 -23.26 6.78
N GLU A 22 24.13 -22.80 5.73
CA GLU A 22 23.64 -21.79 4.80
C GLU A 22 22.23 -22.10 4.27
N VAL A 23 21.23 -21.29 4.63
CA VAL A 23 19.96 -21.03 3.90
C VAL A 23 19.16 -20.04 4.77
N MET A 24 18.70 -18.86 4.37
CA MET A 24 18.25 -18.38 3.07
C MET A 24 18.49 -16.86 3.02
N VAL A 25 19.44 -16.40 2.20
CA VAL A 25 19.54 -14.99 1.80
C VAL A 25 18.87 -14.85 0.43
N ASP A 26 17.58 -15.15 0.38
CA ASP A 26 16.73 -14.82 -0.78
C ASP A 26 15.50 -14.03 -0.32
N ARG A 27 15.73 -13.18 0.68
CA ARG A 27 14.83 -12.08 1.00
C ARG A 27 15.17 -10.92 0.07
N LEU A 28 14.19 -10.56 -0.75
CA LEU A 28 13.86 -9.19 -1.16
C LEU A 28 14.42 -8.60 -2.47
N LEU A 29 14.69 -9.39 -3.51
CA LEU A 29 14.80 -8.87 -4.88
C LEU A 29 14.28 -9.96 -5.81
N GLU A 30 13.01 -10.00 -6.22
CA GLU A 30 12.52 -9.32 -7.43
C GLU A 30 10.98 -9.23 -7.38
N SER A 31 10.44 -8.40 -6.48
CA SER A 31 9.16 -7.76 -6.77
C SER A 31 9.45 -6.49 -7.56
N VAL A 32 9.87 -6.64 -8.82
CA VAL A 32 9.87 -5.51 -9.76
C VAL A 32 8.53 -5.52 -10.49
N PRO A 33 7.53 -4.83 -9.93
CA PRO A 33 6.69 -3.99 -10.78
C PRO A 33 6.41 -2.67 -10.04
N ARG A 34 6.38 -1.48 -10.66
CA ARG A 34 6.34 -1.12 -12.06
C ARG A 34 7.21 0.12 -12.22
N ALA A 35 7.99 0.14 -13.29
CA ALA A 35 8.37 1.40 -13.90
C ALA A 35 7.05 2.10 -14.29
N ASP A 36 6.54 2.92 -13.40
CA ASP A 36 6.15 4.26 -13.80
C ASP A 36 6.18 5.10 -12.54
N VAL A 37 6.77 6.26 -12.67
CA VAL A 37 6.67 7.36 -11.72
C VAL A 37 6.61 8.49 -12.70
N PRO A 38 5.54 9.28 -12.77
CA PRO A 38 4.17 9.10 -12.28
C PRO A 38 3.22 9.41 -13.45
N SER A 39 1.92 9.74 -13.32
CA SER A 39 1.45 10.70 -14.34
C SER A 39 2.21 12.02 -14.13
N GLU A 40 2.27 12.50 -12.87
CA GLU A 40 3.35 13.36 -12.33
C GLU A 40 3.51 13.36 -10.77
N PHE A 41 2.71 12.60 -9.99
CA PHE A 41 3.10 12.20 -8.62
C PHE A 41 2.82 10.73 -8.20
N PHE A 42 1.89 10.02 -8.86
CA PHE A 42 1.54 8.62 -8.55
C PHE A 42 1.14 7.88 -9.83
N THR A 43 1.27 6.55 -9.85
CA THR A 43 0.76 5.67 -10.92
C THR A 43 -0.68 5.23 -10.67
N MET A 44 -1.33 4.70 -11.70
CA MET A 44 -2.58 3.96 -11.49
C MET A 44 -2.39 2.75 -10.57
N GLY A 45 -1.23 2.08 -10.63
CA GLY A 45 -0.91 0.95 -9.75
C GLY A 45 -0.93 1.33 -8.26
N ASP A 46 -0.35 2.48 -7.90
CA ASP A 46 -0.31 2.96 -6.51
C ASP A 46 -1.73 3.16 -5.96
N VAL A 47 -2.62 3.69 -6.80
CA VAL A 47 -4.01 3.94 -6.43
C VAL A 47 -4.79 2.62 -6.31
N VAL A 48 -4.52 1.65 -7.19
CA VAL A 48 -5.10 0.30 -7.13
C VAL A 48 -4.70 -0.42 -5.85
N GLU A 49 -3.42 -0.36 -5.47
CA GLU A 49 -2.91 -0.96 -4.25
C GLU A 49 -3.58 -0.34 -3.02
N GLN A 50 -3.65 0.99 -2.95
CA GLN A 50 -4.35 1.71 -1.87
C GLN A 50 -5.82 1.29 -1.75
N GLN A 51 -6.49 1.03 -2.87
CA GLN A 51 -7.90 0.64 -2.91
C GLN A 51 -8.12 -0.89 -2.89
N SER A 52 -7.05 -1.68 -2.73
CA SER A 52 -7.11 -3.14 -2.77
C SER A 52 -7.81 -3.69 -4.02
N GLY A 53 -7.57 -3.06 -5.18
CA GLY A 53 -8.17 -3.46 -6.45
C GLY A 53 -9.66 -3.20 -6.56
N LYS A 54 -10.25 -2.33 -5.73
CA LYS A 54 -11.69 -2.05 -5.70
C LYS A 54 -12.04 -0.62 -6.08
N CYS A 55 -13.19 -0.48 -6.74
CA CYS A 55 -13.79 0.81 -7.06
C CYS A 55 -14.13 1.57 -5.77
N PHE A 56 -13.72 2.83 -5.69
CA PHE A 56 -13.96 3.68 -4.51
C PHE A 56 -15.45 3.79 -4.14
N LYS A 57 -16.31 3.91 -5.17
CA LYS A 57 -17.74 4.22 -4.97
C LYS A 57 -18.58 2.98 -4.70
N CYS A 58 -18.36 1.88 -5.44
CA CYS A 58 -19.22 0.70 -5.36
C CYS A 58 -18.55 -0.53 -4.72
N GLY A 59 -17.25 -0.49 -4.41
CA GLY A 59 -16.52 -1.58 -3.77
C GLY A 59 -16.30 -2.83 -4.64
N ARG A 60 -16.79 -2.86 -5.88
CA ARG A 60 -16.56 -3.97 -6.83
C ARG A 60 -15.15 -3.90 -7.40
N SER A 61 -14.63 -5.03 -7.87
CA SER A 61 -13.28 -5.11 -8.47
C SER A 61 -13.14 -4.15 -9.65
N ILE A 62 -11.97 -3.50 -9.72
CA ILE A 62 -11.49 -2.73 -10.89
C ILE A 62 -10.32 -3.41 -11.60
N VAL A 63 -9.85 -4.52 -11.03
CA VAL A 63 -8.84 -5.39 -11.63
C VAL A 63 -9.48 -6.65 -12.17
N ASP A 64 -8.89 -7.21 -13.23
CA ASP A 64 -9.27 -8.48 -13.81
C ASP A 64 -8.69 -9.68 -13.04
N ALA A 65 -8.78 -10.88 -13.64
CA ALA A 65 -8.28 -12.11 -13.04
C ALA A 65 -6.74 -12.16 -12.95
N ASP A 66 -6.04 -11.41 -13.80
CA ASP A 66 -4.58 -11.32 -13.84
C ASP A 66 -4.05 -10.19 -12.94
N GLY A 67 -4.96 -9.40 -12.34
CA GLY A 67 -4.63 -8.28 -11.47
C GLY A 67 -4.37 -6.98 -12.22
N ASP A 68 -4.68 -6.95 -13.52
CA ASP A 68 -4.52 -5.77 -14.36
C ASP A 68 -5.78 -4.89 -14.32
N VAL A 69 -5.56 -3.58 -14.40
CA VAL A 69 -6.64 -2.61 -14.36
C VAL A 69 -7.24 -2.48 -15.74
N ASP A 70 -8.57 -2.59 -15.83
CA ASP A 70 -9.29 -2.24 -17.05
C ASP A 70 -9.34 -0.72 -17.20
N VAL A 71 -8.31 -0.15 -17.82
CA VAL A 71 -8.13 1.30 -18.07
C VAL A 71 -9.29 1.93 -18.84
N PHE A 72 -10.08 1.14 -19.58
CA PHE A 72 -11.23 1.64 -20.34
C PHE A 72 -12.49 1.74 -19.48
N ASN A 73 -12.56 0.98 -18.39
CA ASN A 73 -13.72 0.92 -17.51
C ASN A 73 -13.50 1.62 -16.17
N VAL A 74 -12.36 2.30 -15.98
CA VAL A 74 -12.08 3.11 -14.80
C VAL A 74 -11.81 4.58 -15.14
N THR A 75 -12.14 5.46 -14.20
CA THR A 75 -11.86 6.89 -14.27
C THR A 75 -11.06 7.32 -13.03
N PRO A 76 -9.88 7.93 -13.20
CA PRO A 76 -9.12 8.50 -12.10
C PRO A 76 -9.69 9.85 -11.68
N LEU A 77 -9.95 10.02 -10.38
CA LEU A 77 -10.51 11.23 -9.80
C LEU A 77 -9.72 11.70 -8.57
N TRP A 78 -10.00 12.94 -8.17
CA TRP A 78 -9.65 13.45 -6.84
C TRP A 78 -10.86 13.29 -5.93
N ILE A 79 -10.66 12.78 -4.71
CA ILE A 79 -11.74 12.62 -3.71
C ILE A 79 -12.27 14.01 -3.33
N THR A 80 -11.36 14.92 -2.98
CA THR A 80 -11.62 16.34 -2.84
C THR A 80 -11.02 17.09 -4.02
N PRO A 81 -11.81 17.87 -4.78
CA PRO A 81 -11.30 18.66 -5.91
C PRO A 81 -10.15 19.59 -5.50
N LEU A 82 -9.15 19.75 -6.36
CA LEU A 82 -7.97 20.56 -6.05
C LEU A 82 -8.33 22.03 -5.84
N GLU A 83 -9.31 22.55 -6.60
CA GLU A 83 -9.86 23.90 -6.47
C GLU A 83 -10.60 24.14 -5.15
N GLN A 84 -11.00 23.08 -4.45
CA GLN A 84 -11.62 23.13 -3.13
C GLN A 84 -10.60 22.90 -1.98
N GLY A 85 -9.31 22.92 -2.29
CA GLY A 85 -8.25 22.68 -1.31
C GLY A 85 -7.86 21.20 -1.16
N GLY A 86 -8.26 20.34 -2.08
CA GLY A 86 -7.77 18.96 -2.15
C GLY A 86 -6.25 18.91 -2.34
N GLY A 87 -5.57 18.11 -1.53
CA GLY A 87 -4.11 17.94 -1.62
C GLY A 87 -3.72 17.06 -2.82
N LYS A 88 -2.55 17.34 -3.43
CA LYS A 88 -1.93 16.46 -4.43
C LYS A 88 -1.22 15.27 -3.75
N VAL A 89 -1.98 14.46 -3.03
CA VAL A 89 -1.48 13.31 -2.26
C VAL A 89 -2.22 12.03 -2.68
N LEU A 90 -1.58 10.86 -2.52
CA LEU A 90 -2.15 9.57 -2.92
C LEU A 90 -3.48 9.28 -2.21
N SER A 91 -3.57 9.66 -0.92
CA SER A 91 -4.81 9.51 -0.14
C SER A 91 -5.99 10.34 -0.64
N ASN A 92 -5.75 11.32 -1.53
CA ASN A 92 -6.78 12.11 -2.18
C ASN A 92 -7.07 11.63 -3.62
N ARG A 93 -6.43 10.55 -4.08
CA ARG A 93 -6.67 9.94 -5.38
C ARG A 93 -7.56 8.70 -5.26
N CYS A 94 -8.39 8.49 -6.27
CA CYS A 94 -9.20 7.28 -6.36
C CYS A 94 -9.45 6.87 -7.82
N LEU A 95 -9.68 5.58 -8.03
CA LEU A 95 -10.25 5.00 -9.23
C LEU A 95 -11.71 4.62 -8.97
N VAL A 96 -12.57 4.94 -9.93
CA VAL A 96 -13.98 4.56 -9.95
C VAL A 96 -14.34 3.93 -11.29
N HIS A 97 -15.34 3.06 -11.34
CA HIS A 97 -15.86 2.62 -12.64
C HIS A 97 -16.42 3.82 -13.42
N VAL A 98 -16.31 3.80 -14.75
CA VAL A 98 -16.92 4.83 -15.61
C VAL A 98 -18.43 4.94 -15.34
N THR A 99 -19.09 3.81 -15.09
CA THR A 99 -20.54 3.74 -14.72
C THR A 99 -20.86 4.29 -13.32
N CYS A 100 -19.84 4.51 -12.50
CA CYS A 100 -19.97 5.04 -11.15
C CYS A 100 -19.75 6.56 -11.09
N VAL A 101 -19.30 7.20 -12.17
CA VAL A 101 -19.17 8.66 -12.23
C VAL A 101 -20.55 9.30 -12.34
#